data_AF-A0A968X375-F1
#
_entry.id   AF-A0A968X375-F1
#
_cell.length_a   1.000
_cell.length_b   1.000
_cell.length_c   1.000
_cell.angle_alpha   90.00
_cell.angle_beta   90.00
_cell.angle_gamma   90.00
#
_symmetry.space_group_name_H-M   'P 1'
#
loop_
_entity.id
_entity.type
_entity.pdbx_description
1 polymer ?
#
loop_
_entity_poly.entity_id
_entity_poly.type
_entity_poly.pdbx_seq_one_letter_code
_entity_poly.pdbx_strand_id
1 'polypeptide(L)'
;PGAAAPAATSAPAAASSGGTELRIAWWGSQNRHDRTIKVIDMYMQANPNVKITYEFAGFQDHLTKMTTQAAGNSLPDIMQQDYAWISEWASRSLIIPLDEYVSSGALNLADASDDFVKGGRIDGKLVAINLGSNSQCFACDTARF
;
A
#
# COMPACT_ATOMS: atom_id res chain seq x y z
N PRO A 1 -8.62 -30.50 -3.40
CA PRO A 1 -8.34 -30.57 -1.95
C PRO A 1 -7.18 -29.65 -1.56
N GLY A 2 -7.46 -28.67 -0.69
CA GLY A 2 -6.45 -27.77 -0.12
C GLY A 2 -6.71 -26.29 -0.37
N ALA A 3 -7.88 -25.78 0.02
CA ALA A 3 -8.08 -24.35 0.19
C ALA A 3 -7.17 -23.87 1.35
N ALA A 4 -6.20 -23.02 1.05
CA ALA A 4 -5.43 -22.34 2.08
C ALA A 4 -6.32 -21.26 2.69
N ALA A 5 -6.66 -21.45 3.97
CA ALA A 5 -7.40 -20.48 4.77
C ALA A 5 -6.58 -19.16 4.92
N PRO A 6 -7.24 -17.99 5.04
CA PRO A 6 -6.53 -16.73 5.22
C PRO A 6 -5.87 -16.71 6.59
N ALA A 7 -4.55 -16.51 6.63
CA ALA A 7 -3.82 -16.27 7.86
C ALA A 7 -4.05 -14.81 8.30
N ALA A 8 -5.04 -14.61 9.17
CA ALA A 8 -5.01 -13.50 10.11
C ALA A 8 -4.42 -14.03 11.42
N THR A 9 -3.48 -13.29 12.02
CA THR A 9 -3.42 -12.89 13.44
C THR A 9 -1.98 -12.60 13.84
N SER A 10 -1.69 -11.34 14.14
CA SER A 10 -0.81 -10.96 15.24
C SER A 10 -1.21 -9.58 15.72
N ALA A 11 -1.84 -9.51 16.89
CA ALA A 11 -2.09 -8.28 17.61
C ALA A 11 -1.44 -8.39 19.00
N PRO A 12 -0.46 -7.52 19.31
CA PRO A 12 -0.23 -7.14 20.68
C PRO A 12 -0.27 -5.62 20.91
N ALA A 13 -0.56 -5.29 22.18
CA ALA A 13 -0.71 -4.00 22.83
C ALA A 13 -1.84 -3.09 22.30
N ALA A 14 -2.87 -2.93 23.14
CA ALA A 14 -3.84 -1.85 22.99
C ALA A 14 -3.10 -0.51 23.02
N ALA A 15 -3.39 0.35 22.04
CA ALA A 15 -2.93 1.72 22.05
C ALA A 15 -3.36 2.37 23.37
N SER A 16 -2.43 3.05 24.04
CA SER A 16 -2.77 3.94 25.16
C SER A 16 -3.85 4.92 24.71
N SER A 17 -4.79 5.23 25.61
CA SER A 17 -5.93 6.12 25.36
C SER A 17 -5.47 7.41 24.64
N GLY A 18 -5.76 7.52 23.33
CA GLY A 18 -5.29 8.60 22.46
C GLY A 18 -4.35 8.20 21.29
N GLY A 19 -3.98 6.92 21.16
CA GLY A 19 -3.17 6.44 20.04
C GLY A 19 -3.94 6.31 18.71
N THR A 20 -3.20 6.39 17.60
CA THR A 20 -3.73 6.26 16.23
C THR A 20 -3.66 4.80 15.79
N GLU A 21 -4.79 4.24 15.35
CA GLU A 21 -4.81 2.92 14.70
C GLU A 21 -4.88 3.09 13.18
N LEU A 22 -4.03 2.37 12.45
CA LEU A 22 -3.98 2.37 10.99
C LEU A 22 -4.08 0.94 10.44
N ARG A 23 -4.74 0.79 9.29
CA ARG A 23 -4.82 -0.43 8.49
C ARG A 23 -4.03 -0.27 7.21
N ILE A 24 -3.19 -1.26 6.91
CA ILE A 24 -2.39 -1.31 5.67
C ILE A 24 -2.69 -2.59 4.88
N ALA A 25 -2.95 -2.47 3.58
CA ALA A 25 -3.10 -3.61 2.68
C ALA A 25 -2.10 -3.59 1.52
N TRP A 26 -1.50 -4.73 1.17
CA TRP A 26 -0.62 -4.83 0.00
C TRP A 26 -0.62 -6.22 -0.65
N TRP A 27 -0.10 -6.31 -1.88
CA TRP A 27 0.08 -7.60 -2.55
C TRP A 27 1.55 -7.95 -2.76
N GLY A 28 1.86 -9.23 -2.93
CA GLY A 28 3.19 -9.65 -3.37
C GLY A 28 3.54 -11.09 -3.07
N SER A 29 4.85 -11.34 -3.04
CA SER A 29 5.43 -12.62 -2.63
C SER A 29 5.73 -12.63 -1.13
N GLN A 30 5.98 -13.81 -0.57
CA GLN A 30 6.40 -13.96 0.83
C GLN A 30 7.57 -13.04 1.19
N ASN A 31 8.58 -12.93 0.32
CA ASN A 31 9.72 -12.06 0.55
C ASN A 31 9.33 -10.57 0.71
N ARG A 32 8.32 -10.12 -0.04
CA ARG A 32 7.77 -8.77 0.12
C ARG A 32 7.04 -8.65 1.46
N HIS A 33 6.18 -9.62 1.81
CA HIS A 33 5.45 -9.61 3.08
C HIS A 33 6.41 -9.50 4.27
N ASP A 34 7.44 -10.34 4.32
CA ASP A 34 8.42 -10.35 5.41
C ASP A 34 9.16 -9.01 5.55
N ARG A 35 9.48 -8.37 4.43
CA ARG A 35 10.16 -7.06 4.42
C ARG A 35 9.22 -5.94 4.84
N THR A 36 8.00 -5.90 4.33
CA THR A 36 7.01 -4.87 4.69
C THR A 36 6.65 -4.96 6.18
N ILE A 37 6.50 -6.16 6.74
CA ILE A 37 6.24 -6.36 8.18
C ILE A 37 7.37 -5.77 9.02
N LYS A 38 8.64 -6.03 8.67
CA LYS A 38 9.78 -5.43 9.37
C LYS A 38 9.77 -3.90 9.35
N VAL A 39 9.40 -3.29 8.22
CA VAL A 39 9.27 -1.84 8.10
C VAL A 39 8.13 -1.31 8.97
N ILE A 40 7.00 -2.01 9.02
CA ILE A 40 5.87 -1.68 9.91
C ILE A 40 6.30 -1.74 11.38
N ASP A 41 7.01 -2.79 11.78
CA ASP A 41 7.53 -2.94 13.14
C ASP A 41 8.51 -1.81 13.50
N MET A 42 9.43 -1.47 12.60
CA MET A 42 10.34 -0.33 12.77
C MET A 42 9.58 0.99 12.91
N TYR A 43 8.51 1.18 12.13
CA TYR A 43 7.69 2.39 12.21
C TYR A 43 6.95 2.49 13.55
N MET A 44 6.34 1.39 14.02
CA MET A 44 5.65 1.36 15.32
C MET A 44 6.63 1.55 16.49
N GLN A 45 7.86 1.04 16.38
CA GLN A 45 8.90 1.29 17.39
C GLN A 45 9.30 2.77 17.45
N ALA A 46 9.42 3.43 16.31
CA ALA A 46 9.73 4.86 16.25
C ALA A 46 8.53 5.75 16.62
N ASN A 47 7.29 5.24 16.50
CA ASN A 47 6.05 5.96 16.72
C ASN A 47 5.17 5.18 17.71
N PRO A 48 5.46 5.21 19.03
CA PRO A 48 4.81 4.34 20.02
C PRO A 48 3.30 4.62 20.20
N ASN A 49 2.82 5.77 19.72
CA ASN A 49 1.40 6.13 19.72
C ASN A 49 0.65 5.60 18.48
N VAL A 50 1.34 5.00 17.51
CA VAL A 50 0.74 4.46 16.30
C VAL A 50 0.73 2.94 16.37
N LYS A 51 -0.45 2.37 16.15
CA LYS A 51 -0.65 0.94 16.00
C LYS A 51 -1.06 0.62 14.58
N ILE A 52 -0.31 -0.25 13.93
CA ILE A 52 -0.57 -0.66 12.55
C ILE A 52 -1.06 -2.11 12.56
N THR A 53 -2.22 -2.32 11.93
CA THR A 53 -2.69 -3.65 11.53
C THR A 53 -2.55 -3.80 10.03
N TYR A 54 -2.35 -5.03 9.56
CA TYR A 54 -2.11 -5.24 8.15
C TYR A 54 -2.76 -6.50 7.59
N GLU A 55 -2.97 -6.46 6.28
CA GLU A 55 -3.39 -7.61 5.48
C GLU A 55 -2.59 -7.66 4.17
N PHE A 56 -2.27 -8.87 3.73
CA PHE A 56 -1.56 -9.06 2.47
C PHE A 56 -2.07 -10.29 1.74
N ALA A 57 -1.92 -10.29 0.42
CA ALA A 57 -2.33 -11.41 -0.43
C ALA A 57 -1.50 -11.48 -1.72
N GLY A 58 -1.80 -12.49 -2.55
CA GLY A 58 -1.42 -12.45 -3.96
C GLY A 58 -2.13 -11.32 -4.70
N PHE A 59 -1.63 -10.96 -5.89
CA PHE A 59 -2.15 -9.82 -6.66
C PHE A 59 -3.66 -9.90 -6.92
N GLN A 60 -4.14 -11.03 -7.43
CA GLN A 60 -5.55 -11.18 -7.78
C GLN A 60 -6.47 -11.14 -6.56
N ASP A 61 -6.08 -11.85 -5.50
CA ASP A 61 -6.84 -11.89 -4.24
C ASP A 61 -6.91 -10.51 -3.58
N HIS A 62 -5.81 -9.75 -3.62
CA HIS A 62 -5.76 -8.36 -3.16
C HIS A 62 -6.76 -7.50 -3.93
N LEU A 63 -6.74 -7.53 -5.27
CA LEU A 63 -7.67 -6.74 -6.08
C LEU A 63 -9.13 -7.07 -5.79
N THR A 64 -9.48 -8.36 -5.71
CA THR A 64 -10.83 -8.79 -5.35
C THR A 64 -11.23 -8.28 -3.97
N LYS A 65 -10.36 -8.45 -2.97
CA LYS A 65 -10.61 -8.02 -1.60
C LYS A 65 -10.79 -6.50 -1.47
N MET A 66 -9.93 -5.72 -2.10
CA MET A 66 -9.99 -4.26 -2.13
C MET A 66 -11.28 -3.77 -2.80
N THR A 67 -11.69 -4.41 -3.90
CA THR A 67 -12.96 -4.09 -4.57
C THR A 67 -14.17 -4.38 -3.68
N THR A 68 -14.18 -5.52 -2.98
CA THR A 68 -15.25 -5.86 -2.03
C THR A 68 -15.29 -4.88 -0.85
N GLN A 69 -14.13 -4.54 -0.28
CA GLN A 69 -14.05 -3.58 0.82
C GLN A 69 -14.48 -2.16 0.40
N ALA A 70 -14.16 -1.75 -0.83
CA ALA A 70 -14.64 -0.48 -1.39
C ALA A 70 -16.17 -0.44 -1.46
N ALA A 71 -16.81 -1.51 -1.94
CA ALA A 71 -18.27 -1.60 -1.97
C ALA A 71 -18.90 -1.59 -0.56
N GLY A 72 -18.18 -2.13 0.44
CA GLY A 72 -18.59 -2.13 1.85
C GLY A 72 -18.13 -0.91 2.66
N ASN A 73 -17.55 0.12 2.02
CA ASN A 73 -16.99 1.30 2.68
C ASN A 73 -16.05 0.96 3.87
N SER A 74 -15.19 -0.04 3.67
CA SER A 74 -14.34 -0.65 4.71
C SER A 74 -12.88 -0.81 4.29
N LEU A 75 -12.46 -0.01 3.30
CA LEU A 75 -11.08 0.05 2.81
C LEU A 75 -10.08 0.34 3.95
N PRO A 76 -8.84 -0.14 3.82
CA PRO A 76 -7.76 0.24 4.73
C PRO A 76 -7.37 1.71 4.54
N ASP A 77 -6.71 2.29 5.54
CA ASP A 77 -6.21 3.66 5.49
C ASP A 77 -5.09 3.84 4.45
N ILE A 78 -4.26 2.81 4.29
CA ILE A 78 -3.17 2.76 3.31
C ILE A 78 -3.30 1.47 2.52
N MET A 79 -3.29 1.56 1.20
CA MET A 79 -3.30 0.38 0.33
C MET A 79 -2.31 0.54 -0.81
N GLN A 80 -1.61 -0.55 -1.10
CA GLN A 80 -0.91 -0.67 -2.37
C GLN A 80 -1.95 -0.68 -3.51
N GLN A 81 -1.70 0.15 -4.52
CA GLN A 81 -2.52 0.26 -5.72
C GLN A 81 -1.68 0.04 -6.98
N ASP A 82 -2.35 -0.41 -8.03
CA ASP A 82 -1.75 -0.60 -9.34
C ASP A 82 -2.19 0.52 -10.29
N TYR A 83 -1.28 0.94 -11.16
CA TYR A 83 -1.47 2.07 -12.07
C TYR A 83 -2.65 1.87 -13.02
N ALA A 84 -3.02 0.62 -13.35
CA ALA A 84 -4.15 0.35 -14.23
C ALA A 84 -5.52 0.63 -13.57
N TRP A 85 -5.58 0.69 -12.23
CA TRP A 85 -6.84 0.90 -11.50
C TRP A 85 -6.92 2.25 -10.77
N ILE A 86 -5.79 2.92 -10.54
CA ILE A 86 -5.77 4.16 -9.75
C ILE A 86 -6.72 5.24 -10.28
N SER A 87 -6.86 5.38 -11.60
CA SER A 87 -7.76 6.36 -12.21
C SER A 87 -9.23 6.07 -11.90
N GLU A 88 -9.64 4.80 -11.93
CA GLU A 88 -11.00 4.39 -11.57
C GLU A 88 -11.28 4.74 -10.11
N TRP A 89 -10.35 4.40 -9.22
CA TRP A 89 -10.48 4.64 -7.79
C TRP A 89 -10.54 6.14 -7.45
N ALA A 90 -9.73 6.96 -8.13
CA ALA A 90 -9.77 8.41 -8.03
C ALA A 90 -11.14 8.96 -8.47
N SER A 91 -11.62 8.55 -9.64
CA SER A 91 -12.92 9.02 -10.18
C SER A 91 -14.11 8.67 -9.28
N ARG A 92 -14.01 7.57 -8.53
CA ARG A 92 -15.03 7.10 -7.58
C ARG A 92 -14.85 7.70 -6.18
N SER A 93 -13.89 8.62 -6.00
CA SER A 93 -13.56 9.24 -4.71
C SER A 93 -13.21 8.23 -3.60
N LEU A 94 -12.59 7.10 -3.99
CA LEU A 94 -12.15 6.05 -3.05
C LEU A 94 -10.74 6.29 -2.50
N ILE A 95 -10.01 7.26 -3.07
CA ILE A 95 -8.68 7.68 -2.64
C ILE A 95 -8.65 9.20 -2.52
N ILE A 96 -7.97 9.69 -1.49
CA ILE A 96 -7.87 11.12 -1.22
C ILE A 96 -6.74 11.76 -2.04
N PRO A 97 -6.87 13.04 -2.43
CA PRO A 97 -5.74 13.83 -2.88
C PRO A 97 -4.70 13.99 -1.76
N LEU A 98 -3.42 14.01 -2.14
CA LEU A 98 -2.28 14.09 -1.23
C LEU A 98 -1.60 15.47 -1.26
N ASP A 99 -2.02 16.38 -2.15
CA ASP A 99 -1.39 17.68 -2.39
C ASP A 99 -1.30 18.56 -1.13
N GLU A 100 -2.29 18.50 -0.24
CA GLU A 100 -2.29 19.24 1.04
C GLU A 100 -1.20 18.73 2.00
N TYR A 101 -0.95 17.42 2.02
CA TYR A 101 0.11 16.83 2.84
C TYR A 101 1.49 17.17 2.30
N VAL A 102 1.63 17.29 0.98
CA VAL A 102 2.87 17.80 0.36
C VAL A 102 3.09 19.27 0.71
N SER A 103 2.05 20.10 0.56
CA SER A 103 2.13 21.54 0.79
C SER A 103 2.39 21.90 2.25
N SER A 104 1.88 21.10 3.20
CA SER A 104 2.13 21.26 4.64
C SER A 104 3.50 20.73 5.09
N GLY A 105 4.22 20.00 4.23
CA GLY A 105 5.48 19.34 4.57
C GLY A 105 5.32 18.03 5.32
N ALA A 106 4.09 17.57 5.57
CA ALA A 106 3.83 16.26 6.17
C ALA A 106 4.29 15.11 5.25
N LEU A 107 4.22 15.31 3.93
CA LEU A 107 4.73 14.40 2.91
C LEU A 107 5.84 15.07 2.11
N ASN A 108 7.09 14.79 2.48
CA ASN A 108 8.25 15.34 1.78
C ASN A 108 8.56 14.53 0.51
N LEU A 109 8.46 15.19 -0.64
CA LEU A 109 8.80 14.62 -1.95
C LEU A 109 9.99 15.34 -2.62
N ALA A 110 10.75 16.15 -1.88
CA ALA A 110 11.86 16.94 -2.44
C ALA A 110 12.96 16.08 -3.09
N ASP A 111 13.15 14.85 -2.59
CA ASP A 111 14.12 13.89 -3.10
C ASP A 111 13.53 12.92 -4.15
N ALA A 112 12.22 13.02 -4.43
CA ALA A 112 11.57 12.22 -5.47
C ALA A 112 11.71 12.93 -6.83
N SER A 113 12.06 12.20 -7.88
CA SER A 113 12.11 12.79 -9.23
C SER A 113 10.71 13.15 -9.72
N ASP A 114 10.63 14.19 -10.55
CA ASP A 114 9.37 14.68 -11.12
C ASP A 114 8.57 13.57 -11.82
N ASP A 115 9.25 12.65 -12.49
CA ASP A 115 8.60 11.54 -13.21
C ASP A 115 7.88 10.57 -12.24
N PHE A 116 8.44 10.37 -11.05
CA PHE A 116 7.82 9.54 -10.02
C PHE A 116 6.58 10.23 -9.44
N VAL A 117 6.64 11.55 -9.24
CA VAL A 117 5.49 12.33 -8.74
C VAL A 117 4.39 12.39 -9.80
N LYS A 118 4.73 12.61 -11.07
CA LYS A 118 3.76 12.64 -12.18
C LYS A 118 3.01 11.32 -12.33
N GLY A 119 3.67 10.19 -12.13
CA GLY A 119 3.04 8.86 -12.22
C GLY A 119 1.90 8.65 -11.21
N GLY A 120 1.84 9.43 -10.13
CA GLY A 120 0.76 9.41 -9.15
C GLY A 120 -0.32 10.45 -9.36
N ARG A 121 -0.25 11.29 -10.41
CA ARG A 121 -1.21 12.38 -10.66
C ARG A 121 -2.33 11.95 -11.61
N ILE A 122 -3.57 12.10 -11.15
CA ILE A 122 -4.79 11.90 -11.93
C ILE A 122 -5.60 13.20 -11.89
N ASP A 123 -6.03 13.69 -13.06
CA ASP A 123 -6.79 14.94 -13.20
C ASP A 123 -6.15 16.14 -12.46
N GLY A 124 -4.81 16.23 -12.52
CA GLY A 124 -4.02 17.28 -11.89
C GLY A 124 -3.75 17.09 -10.38
N LYS A 125 -4.41 16.14 -9.71
CA LYS A 125 -4.27 15.87 -8.28
C LYS A 125 -3.33 14.70 -8.03
N LEU A 126 -2.46 14.82 -7.03
CA LEU A 126 -1.62 13.71 -6.58
C LEU A 126 -2.47 12.74 -5.75
N VAL A 127 -2.74 11.55 -6.26
CA VAL A 127 -3.65 10.58 -5.59
C VAL A 127 -2.94 9.30 -5.14
N ALA A 128 -1.69 9.09 -5.53
CA ALA A 128 -0.82 8.08 -4.95
C ALA A 128 0.66 8.46 -5.04
N ILE A 129 1.48 7.71 -4.30
CA ILE A 129 2.93 7.84 -4.28
C ILE A 129 3.56 6.65 -4.99
N ASN A 130 4.40 6.93 -5.98
CA ASN A 130 5.13 5.91 -6.71
C ASN A 130 6.20 5.28 -5.79
N LEU A 131 6.08 3.97 -5.54
CA LEU A 131 6.98 3.22 -4.66
C LEU A 131 8.19 2.60 -5.41
N GLY A 132 8.25 2.74 -6.73
CA GLY A 132 9.30 2.19 -7.57
C GLY A 132 8.87 2.09 -9.04
N SER A 133 9.85 2.20 -9.94
CA SER A 133 9.64 1.98 -11.38
C SER A 133 10.13 0.58 -11.78
N ASN A 134 9.46 -0.02 -12.76
CA ASN A 134 9.90 -1.24 -13.41
C ASN A 134 9.74 -1.09 -14.94
N SER A 135 10.30 -2.04 -15.69
CA SER A 135 10.12 -2.10 -17.14
C SER A 135 10.07 -3.56 -17.57
N GLN A 136 9.33 -3.83 -18.64
CA GLN A 136 9.29 -5.16 -19.23
C GLN A 136 10.69 -5.56 -19.71
N CYS A 137 11.10 -6.77 -19.38
CA CYS A 137 12.38 -7.33 -19.79
C CYS A 137 12.24 -8.82 -20.09
N PHE A 138 13.20 -9.35 -20.84
CA PHE A 138 13.34 -10.79 -21.05
C PHE A 138 14.30 -11.35 -20.01
N ALA A 139 13.82 -12.29 -19.18
CA ALA A 139 14.67 -13.08 -18.30
C ALA A 139 15.01 -14.40 -19.01
N CYS A 140 16.31 -14.62 -19.27
CA CYS A 140 16.81 -15.80 -19.98
C CYS A 140 17.67 -16.65 -19.03
N ASP A 141 17.38 -17.95 -18.95
CA ASP A 141 18.23 -18.92 -18.24
C ASP A 141 19.41 -19.32 -19.13
N THR A 142 20.58 -18.73 -18.86
CA THR A 142 21.79 -18.97 -19.65
C THR A 142 22.31 -20.41 -19.57
N ALA A 143 21.85 -21.22 -18.62
CA ALA A 143 22.23 -22.64 -18.51
C ALA A 143 21.43 -23.57 -19.44
N ARG A 144 20.39 -23.04 -20.08
CA ARG A 144 19.53 -23.78 -21.04
C ARG A 144 19.71 -23.33 -22.49
N PHE A 145 20.72 -22.48 -22.76
CA PHE A 145 21.18 -22.13 -24.10
C PHE A 145 22.42 -22.93 -24.49
#